data_AF-A0A941HNV0-F1
#
_entry.id   AF-A0A941HNV0-F1
#
_cell.length_a   1.000
_cell.length_b   1.000
_cell.length_c   1.000
_cell.angle_alpha   90.00
_cell.angle_beta   90.00
_cell.angle_gamma   90.00
#
_symmetry.space_group_name_H-M   'P 1'
#
loop_
_entity.id
_entity.type
_entity.pdbx_description
1 polymer ?
#
loop_
_entity_poly.entity_id
_entity_poly.type
_entity_poly.pdbx_seq_one_letter_code
_entity_poly.pdbx_strand_id
1 'polypeptide(L)'
;MKVKKGILDILKGKFLVDGDSLKNWRFIIFTSLLAAIMISSSHSADKKVHKIAALNEEVKELKSEFVDVRSDLQQLKLESTITATVEEKGLYPSETPPKKIKVKSQTASK
;
A
#
# COMPACT_ATOMS: atom_id res chain seq x y z
N MET A 1 13.65 32.33 50.60
CA MET A 1 12.51 33.28 50.52
C MET A 1 12.24 33.84 49.12
N LYS A 2 13.26 34.05 48.26
CA LYS A 2 13.10 34.62 46.91
C LYS A 2 12.28 33.76 45.93
N VAL A 3 12.47 32.44 45.96
CA VAL A 3 11.75 31.50 45.07
C VAL A 3 10.24 31.50 45.33
N LYS A 4 9.83 31.53 46.61
CA LYS A 4 8.41 31.61 47.01
C LYS A 4 7.74 32.88 46.47
N LYS A 5 8.47 34.00 46.44
CA LYS A 5 7.97 35.28 45.93
C LYS A 5 7.82 35.27 44.40
N GLY A 6 8.78 34.69 43.68
CA GLY A 6 8.70 34.56 42.22
C GLY A 6 7.52 33.71 41.73
N ILE A 7 7.23 32.58 42.40
CA ILE A 7 6.05 31.76 42.08
C ILE A 7 4.76 32.51 42.37
N LEU A 8 4.69 33.24 43.50
CA LEU A 8 3.54 34.06 43.85
C LEU A 8 3.31 35.21 42.86
N ASP A 9 4.38 35.81 42.32
CA ASP A 9 4.29 36.88 41.33
C ASP A 9 3.77 36.37 39.97
N ILE A 10 4.14 35.13 39.58
CA ILE A 10 3.57 34.45 38.41
C ILE A 10 2.08 34.15 38.63
N LEU A 11 1.72 33.62 39.80
CA LEU A 11 0.33 33.29 40.13
C LEU A 11 -0.58 34.53 40.21
N LYS A 12 -0.03 35.67 40.65
CA LYS A 12 -0.72 36.97 40.68
C LYS A 12 -0.79 37.64 39.31
N GLY A 13 -0.29 37.00 38.25
CA GLY A 13 -0.36 37.51 36.90
C GLY A 13 0.51 38.74 36.66
N LYS A 14 1.54 38.98 37.49
CA LYS A 14 2.44 40.13 37.33
C LYS A 14 3.14 40.11 35.96
N PHE A 15 3.45 38.92 35.44
CA PHE A 15 3.95 38.69 34.08
C PHE A 15 3.04 39.26 32.97
N LEU A 16 1.73 39.35 33.21
CA LEU A 16 0.74 39.82 32.23
C LEU A 16 0.46 41.33 32.34
N VAL A 17 0.84 41.99 33.44
CA VAL A 17 0.39 43.37 33.75
C VAL A 17 1.55 44.34 34.00
N ASP A 18 2.78 43.85 34.24
CA ASP A 18 3.96 44.72 34.40
C ASP A 18 4.34 45.46 33.11
N GLY A 19 5.21 46.46 33.22
CA GLY A 19 5.62 47.32 32.09
C GLY A 19 6.22 46.61 30.85
N ASP A 20 6.68 45.36 30.98
CA ASP A 20 7.18 44.52 29.87
C ASP A 20 6.15 43.46 29.39
N SER A 21 4.87 43.64 29.74
CA SER A 21 3.77 42.71 29.41
C SER A 21 3.62 42.43 27.90
N LEU A 22 3.93 43.39 27.03
CA LEU A 22 3.83 43.20 25.58
C LEU A 22 4.71 42.05 25.06
N LYS A 23 5.91 41.88 25.61
CA LYS A 23 6.83 40.79 25.24
C LYS A 23 6.27 39.43 25.66
N ASN A 24 5.62 39.39 26.82
CA ASN A 24 5.02 38.21 27.43
C ASN A 24 3.76 37.78 26.67
N TRP A 25 2.93 38.73 26.24
CA TRP A 25 1.76 38.47 25.41
C TRP A 25 2.14 37.87 24.05
N ARG A 26 3.17 38.42 23.40
CA ARG A 26 3.71 37.87 22.14
C ARG A 26 4.21 36.43 22.30
N PHE A 27 4.84 36.11 23.43
CA PHE A 27 5.28 34.76 23.74
C PHE A 27 4.10 33.78 23.94
N ILE A 28 3.03 34.21 24.60
CA ILE A 28 1.82 33.38 24.80
C ILE A 28 1.11 33.08 23.47
N ILE A 29 0.99 34.06 22.56
CA ILE A 29 0.45 33.77 21.22
C ILE A 29 1.34 32.76 20.50
N PHE A 30 2.66 32.95 20.56
CA PHE A 30 3.60 32.07 19.89
C PHE A 30 3.46 30.62 20.35
N THR A 31 3.41 30.38 21.67
CA THR A 31 3.22 29.04 22.22
C THR A 31 1.83 28.48 21.93
N SER A 32 0.79 29.31 21.95
CA SER A 32 -0.58 28.91 21.59
C SER A 32 -0.68 28.50 20.11
N LEU A 33 -0.04 29.26 19.21
CA LEU A 33 0.04 28.92 17.79
C LEU A 33 0.79 27.62 17.57
N LEU A 34 1.92 27.43 18.26
CA LEU A 34 2.70 26.20 18.19
C LEU A 34 1.90 24.99 18.67
N ALA A 35 1.14 25.14 19.77
CA ALA A 35 0.24 24.11 20.27
C ALA A 35 -0.86 23.78 19.25
N ALA A 36 -1.46 24.79 18.62
CA ALA A 36 -2.46 24.57 17.57
C ALA A 36 -1.89 23.83 16.35
N ILE A 37 -0.67 24.16 15.93
CA ILE A 37 0.04 23.46 14.85
C ILE A 37 0.29 22.00 15.22
N MET A 38 0.73 21.72 16.45
CA MET A 38 0.93 20.35 16.92
C MET A 38 -0.36 19.54 16.89
N ILE A 39 -1.46 20.08 17.43
CA ILE A 39 -2.76 19.38 17.45
C ILE A 39 -3.22 19.08 16.01
N SER A 40 -3.12 20.06 15.10
CA SER A 40 -3.50 19.89 13.70
C SER A 40 -2.64 18.86 12.97
N SER A 41 -1.33 18.86 13.24
CA SER A 41 -0.39 17.90 12.67
C SER A 41 -0.69 16.47 13.11
N SER A 42 -0.92 16.25 14.41
CA SER A 42 -1.28 14.94 14.96
C SER A 42 -2.56 14.39 14.31
N HIS A 43 -3.62 15.20 14.24
CA HIS A 43 -4.87 14.76 13.64
C HIS A 43 -4.74 14.41 12.14
N SER A 44 -3.85 15.12 11.44
CA SER A 44 -3.53 14.81 10.03
C SER A 44 -2.73 13.51 9.89
N ALA A 45 -1.87 13.20 10.86
CA ALA A 45 -1.14 11.94 10.91
C ALA A 45 -2.10 10.76 11.15
N ASP A 46 -3.05 10.89 12.08
CA ASP A 46 -4.04 9.85 12.37
C ASP A 46 -4.88 9.50 11.12
N LYS A 47 -5.36 10.53 10.40
CA LYS A 47 -6.09 10.34 9.13
C LYS A 47 -5.26 9.59 8.09
N LYS A 48 -3.96 9.88 7.99
CA LYS A 48 -3.05 9.17 7.06
C LYS A 48 -2.88 7.72 7.48
N VAL A 49 -2.75 7.43 8.77
CA VAL A 49 -2.63 6.06 9.29
C VAL A 49 -3.87 5.22 8.93
N HIS A 50 -5.07 5.76 9.16
CA HIS A 50 -6.31 5.07 8.78
C HIS A 50 -6.38 4.84 7.26
N LYS A 51 -6.00 5.83 6.46
CA LYS A 51 -5.93 5.68 5.00
C LYS A 51 -4.95 4.58 4.60
N ILE A 52 -3.75 4.53 5.19
CA ILE A 52 -2.75 3.49 4.92
C ILE A 52 -3.31 2.10 5.26
N ALA A 53 -4.00 1.97 6.40
CA ALA A 53 -4.62 0.70 6.78
C ALA A 53 -5.66 0.23 5.74
N ALA A 54 -6.53 1.14 5.28
CA ALA A 54 -7.51 0.83 4.24
C ALA A 54 -6.86 0.41 2.92
N LEU A 55 -5.84 1.14 2.45
CA LEU A 55 -5.10 0.79 1.23
C LEU A 55 -4.37 -0.55 1.36
N ASN A 56 -3.83 -0.87 2.53
CA ASN A 56 -3.17 -2.16 2.75
C ASN A 56 -4.15 -3.33 2.68
N GLU A 57 -5.38 -3.17 3.16
CA GLU A 57 -6.39 -4.22 3.02
C GLU A 57 -6.78 -4.41 1.56
N GLU A 58 -6.94 -3.32 0.79
CA GLU A 58 -7.20 -3.40 -0.66
C GLU A 58 -6.07 -4.12 -1.42
N VAL A 59 -4.81 -3.80 -1.10
CA VAL A 59 -3.64 -4.49 -1.69
C VAL A 59 -3.64 -5.98 -1.35
N LYS A 60 -4.04 -6.33 -0.13
CA LYS A 60 -4.09 -7.72 0.33
C LYS A 60 -5.22 -8.48 -0.36
N GLU A 61 -6.38 -7.88 -0.52
CA GLU A 61 -7.52 -8.43 -1.26
C GLU A 61 -7.14 -8.71 -2.71
N LEU A 62 -6.60 -7.71 -3.42
CA LEU A 62 -6.14 -7.85 -4.81
C LEU A 62 -5.06 -8.92 -4.97
N LYS A 63 -4.15 -9.06 -3.99
CA LYS A 63 -3.15 -10.13 -4.00
C LYS A 63 -3.78 -11.51 -3.82
N SER A 64 -4.80 -11.62 -2.97
CA SER A 64 -5.54 -12.88 -2.81
C SER A 64 -6.20 -13.27 -4.11
N GLU A 65 -6.94 -12.34 -4.72
CA GLU A 65 -7.63 -12.57 -6.00
C GLU A 65 -6.63 -12.98 -7.10
N PHE A 66 -5.48 -12.30 -7.20
CA PHE A 66 -4.44 -12.66 -8.16
C PHE A 66 -3.92 -14.09 -7.96
N VAL A 67 -3.71 -14.52 -6.72
CA VAL A 67 -3.23 -15.88 -6.42
C VAL A 67 -4.28 -16.92 -6.79
N ASP A 68 -5.54 -16.66 -6.48
CA ASP A 68 -6.67 -17.55 -6.80
C ASP A 68 -6.81 -17.71 -8.31
N VAL A 69 -6.92 -16.60 -9.06
CA VAL A 69 -7.01 -16.61 -10.52
C VAL A 69 -5.80 -17.29 -11.17
N ARG A 70 -4.59 -17.04 -10.63
CA ARG A 70 -3.37 -17.69 -11.12
C ARG A 70 -3.42 -19.20 -10.92
N SER A 71 -3.92 -19.67 -9.77
CA SER A 71 -4.08 -21.09 -9.47
C SER A 71 -5.05 -21.74 -10.46
N ASP A 72 -6.20 -21.11 -10.72
CA ASP A 72 -7.19 -21.59 -11.68
C ASP A 72 -6.60 -21.70 -13.09
N LEU A 73 -5.89 -20.65 -13.54
CA LEU A 73 -5.20 -20.69 -14.83
C LEU A 73 -4.15 -21.78 -14.92
N GLN A 74 -3.44 -22.06 -13.82
CA GLN A 74 -2.46 -23.15 -13.79
C GLN A 74 -3.14 -24.51 -13.92
N GLN A 75 -4.28 -24.73 -13.25
CA GLN A 75 -5.06 -25.97 -13.39
C GLN A 75 -5.60 -26.14 -14.82
N LEU A 76 -6.09 -25.07 -15.44
CA LEU A 76 -6.54 -25.08 -16.84
C LEU A 76 -5.42 -25.38 -17.84
N LYS A 77 -4.18 -25.01 -17.52
CA LYS A 77 -3.00 -25.27 -18.37
C LYS A 77 -2.46 -26.71 -18.26
N LEU A 78 -2.94 -27.52 -17.33
CA LEU A 78 -2.49 -28.90 -17.19
C LEU A 78 -2.88 -29.72 -18.42
N GLU A 79 -1.94 -30.55 -18.90
CA GLU A 79 -2.17 -31.44 -20.04
C GLU A 79 -3.34 -32.40 -19.79
N SER A 80 -3.53 -32.88 -18.56
CA SER A 80 -4.66 -33.71 -18.17
C SER A 80 -6.00 -32.98 -18.36
N THR A 81 -6.08 -31.72 -17.92
CA THR A 81 -7.28 -30.88 -18.07
C THR A 81 -7.56 -30.59 -19.54
N ILE A 82 -6.54 -30.25 -20.31
CA ILE A 82 -6.66 -29.99 -21.75
C ILE A 82 -7.13 -31.26 -22.47
N THR A 83 -6.49 -32.41 -22.22
CA THR A 83 -6.83 -33.71 -22.81
C THR A 83 -8.28 -34.08 -22.53
N ALA A 84 -8.72 -34.01 -21.26
CA ALA A 84 -10.10 -34.29 -20.89
C ALA A 84 -11.11 -33.35 -21.57
N THR A 85 -10.75 -32.07 -21.75
CA THR A 85 -11.64 -31.08 -22.39
C THR A 85 -11.75 -31.28 -23.91
N VAL A 86 -10.68 -31.74 -24.58
CA VAL A 86 -10.67 -31.96 -26.03
C VAL A 86 -11.14 -33.36 -26.43
N GLU A 87 -11.18 -34.30 -25.48
CA GLU A 87 -11.72 -35.65 -25.66
C GLU A 87 -13.20 -35.63 -26.07
N GLU A 88 -14.02 -34.74 -25.49
CA GLU A 88 -15.42 -34.54 -25.91
C GLU A 88 -15.54 -34.13 -27.38
N LYS A 89 -14.51 -33.46 -27.92
CA LYS A 89 -14.43 -33.04 -29.33
C LYS A 89 -13.83 -34.12 -30.24
N GLY A 90 -13.54 -35.31 -29.70
CA GLY A 90 -12.95 -36.44 -30.43
C GLY A 90 -11.46 -36.27 -30.73
N LEU A 91 -10.76 -35.38 -30.02
CA LEU A 91 -9.33 -35.17 -30.18
C LEU A 91 -8.57 -35.95 -29.10
N TYR A 92 -7.53 -36.68 -29.52
CA TYR A 92 -6.74 -37.55 -28.64
C TYR A 92 -5.24 -37.30 -28.81
N PRO A 93 -4.42 -37.53 -27.76
CA PRO A 93 -2.97 -37.51 -27.89
C PRO A 93 -2.49 -38.58 -28.87
N SER A 94 -1.49 -38.25 -29.70
CA SER A 94 -0.89 -39.23 -30.61
C SER A 94 0.12 -40.10 -29.87
N GLU A 95 -0.14 -41.40 -29.76
CA GLU A 95 0.83 -42.36 -29.19
C GLU A 95 2.08 -42.54 -30.06
N THR A 96 1.95 -42.32 -31.37
CA THR A 96 3.06 -42.45 -32.32
C THR A 96 3.64 -41.07 -32.69
N PRO A 97 4.97 -40.92 -32.72
CA PRO A 97 5.59 -39.67 -33.10
C PRO A 97 5.34 -39.32 -34.59
N PRO A 98 5.15 -38.04 -34.93
CA PRO A 98 4.88 -37.62 -36.30
C PRO A 98 6.09 -37.87 -37.21
N LYS A 99 5.83 -38.39 -38.42
CA LYS A 99 6.88 -38.62 -39.43
C LYS A 99 7.10 -37.37 -40.26
N LYS A 100 8.35 -36.89 -40.33
CA LYS A 100 8.73 -35.78 -41.23
C LYS A 100 8.83 -36.30 -42.66
N ILE A 101 7.90 -35.90 -43.52
CA ILE A 101 7.97 -36.18 -44.96
C ILE A 101 9.00 -35.22 -45.58
N LYS A 102 10.13 -35.76 -46.07
CA LYS A 102 11.07 -35.02 -46.91
C LYS A 102 10.83 -35.42 -48.36
N VAL A 103 10.41 -34.46 -49.19
CA VAL A 103 10.20 -34.69 -50.63
C VAL A 103 11.57 -34.84 -51.27
N LYS A 104 11.86 -36.01 -51.87
CA LYS A 104 13.01 -36.16 -52.75
C LYS A 104 12.63 -35.58 -54.11
N SER A 105 13.23 -34.47 -54.51
CA SER A 105 13.14 -34.00 -55.90
C SER A 105 13.79 -35.05 -56.80
N GLN A 106 13.03 -35.60 -57.74
CA GLN A 106 13.57 -36.48 -58.78
C GLN A 106 14.47 -35.64 -59.69
N THR A 107 15.78 -35.67 -59.47
CA THR A 107 16.74 -35.25 -60.49
C THR A 107 16.79 -36.37 -61.52
N ALA A 108 16.19 -36.13 -62.68
CA ALA A 108 16.21 -37.04 -63.81
C ALA A 108 17.65 -37.40 -64.18
N SER A 109 17.96 -38.69 -64.20
CA SER A 109 19.19 -39.24 -64.77
C SER A 109 19.16 -38.96 -66.27
N LYS A 110 20.09 -38.13 -66.74
CA LYS A 110 20.50 -38.07 -68.15
C LYS A 110 21.75 -38.91 -68.33
#